data_AF-A0A6I3IWH8-F1
#
_entry.id   AF-A0A6I3IWH8-F1
#
_cell.length_a   1.000
_cell.length_b   1.000
_cell.length_c   1.000
_cell.angle_alpha   90.00
_cell.angle_beta   90.00
_cell.angle_gamma   90.00
#
_symmetry.space_group_name_H-M   'P 1'
#
loop_
_entity.id
_entity.type
_entity.pdbx_description
1 polymer ?
#
loop_
_entity_poly.entity_id
_entity_poly.type
_entity_poly.pdbx_seq_one_letter_code
_entity_poly.pdbx_strand_id
1 'polypeptide(L)'
;MGTGRPVTERRVQLVMPHQLFLDHLDAPPGTTYVLVEHDLLFRQYRFHTQKLVLHRASMRRFAGRLRAAGRDVEVVETSAGHTRRAKPWLV
;
A
#
# COMPACT_ATOMS: atom_id res chain seq x y z
N MET A 1 -36.24 11.89 -14.19
CA MET A 1 -35.64 10.59 -14.54
C MET A 1 -34.16 10.82 -14.82
N GLY A 2 -33.32 10.76 -13.78
CA GLY A 2 -31.90 11.07 -13.89
C GLY A 2 -31.13 9.84 -14.33
N THR A 3 -30.57 9.86 -15.55
CA THR A 3 -29.62 8.86 -16.02
C THR A 3 -28.29 9.12 -15.33
N GLY A 4 -28.06 8.47 -14.18
CA GLY A 4 -26.73 8.43 -13.58
C GLY A 4 -25.75 7.77 -14.54
N ARG A 5 -24.63 8.45 -14.84
CA ARG A 5 -23.49 7.82 -15.54
C ARG A 5 -23.16 6.50 -14.81
N PRO A 6 -22.99 5.38 -15.51
CA PRO A 6 -22.50 4.17 -14.85
C PRO A 6 -21.13 4.51 -14.26
N VAL A 7 -21.04 4.55 -12.93
CA VAL A 7 -19.75 4.53 -12.25
C VAL A 7 -19.24 3.11 -12.50
N THR A 8 -18.29 2.96 -13.41
CA THR A 8 -17.53 1.71 -13.50
C THR A 8 -16.88 1.50 -12.14
N GLU A 9 -17.36 0.53 -11.36
CA GLU A 9 -16.81 0.17 -10.06
C GLU A 9 -15.36 -0.26 -10.25
N ARG A 10 -14.41 0.61 -9.90
CA ARG A 10 -13.01 0.25 -9.75
C ARG A 10 -12.76 -0.04 -8.28
N ARG A 11 -12.53 -1.31 -7.96
CA ARG A 11 -12.20 -1.73 -6.59
C ARG A 11 -10.70 -1.65 -6.38
N VAL A 12 -10.33 -1.06 -5.27
CA VAL A 12 -8.95 -0.93 -4.84
C VAL A 12 -8.84 -1.46 -3.42
N GLN A 13 -7.85 -2.31 -3.17
CA GLN A 13 -7.49 -2.76 -1.83
C GLN A 13 -6.15 -2.19 -1.43
N LEU A 14 -6.18 -1.31 -0.44
CA LEU A 14 -4.99 -0.71 0.15
C LEU A 14 -4.34 -1.68 1.14
N VAL A 15 -3.04 -1.91 1.01
CA VAL A 15 -2.28 -2.86 1.85
C VAL A 15 -1.10 -2.15 2.51
N MET A 16 -1.07 -2.18 3.84
CA MET A 16 0.00 -1.58 4.65
C MET A 16 1.08 -2.60 5.03
N PRO A 17 2.30 -2.15 5.42
CA PRO A 17 3.42 -3.04 5.75
C PRO A 17 3.18 -4.04 6.89
N HIS A 18 2.14 -3.84 7.70
CA HIS A 18 1.75 -4.71 8.81
C HIS A 18 0.54 -5.61 8.48
N GLN A 19 0.00 -5.54 7.25
CA GLN A 19 -1.20 -6.26 6.80
C GLN A 19 -0.89 -7.39 5.80
N LEU A 20 0.34 -7.90 5.79
CA LEU A 20 0.84 -8.88 4.81
C LEU A 20 0.37 -10.32 5.12
N PHE A 21 -0.94 -10.51 5.33
CA PHE A 21 -1.56 -11.79 5.64
C PHE A 21 -2.10 -12.46 4.39
N LEU A 22 -2.03 -13.80 4.34
CA LEU A 22 -2.57 -14.57 3.22
C LEU A 22 -4.10 -14.43 3.13
N ASP A 23 -4.78 -14.34 4.27
CA ASP A 23 -6.25 -14.24 4.33
C ASP A 23 -6.76 -12.90 3.75
N HIS A 24 -5.90 -11.90 3.57
CA HIS A 24 -6.24 -10.63 2.92
C HIS A 24 -6.09 -10.69 1.38
N LEU A 25 -5.71 -11.84 0.82
CA LEU A 25 -5.42 -12.05 -0.62
C LEU A 25 -6.65 -12.39 -1.49
N ASP A 26 -7.83 -12.53 -0.90
CA ASP A 26 -9.05 -12.94 -1.61
C ASP A 26 -10.00 -11.78 -1.88
N ALA A 27 -9.48 -10.73 -2.50
CA ALA A 27 -10.34 -9.70 -3.05
C ALA A 27 -11.15 -10.26 -4.23
N PRO A 28 -12.37 -9.74 -4.47
CA PRO A 28 -13.13 -10.04 -5.66
C PRO A 28 -12.30 -9.81 -6.94
N PRO A 29 -12.53 -10.60 -8.00
CA PRO A 29 -11.90 -10.35 -9.31
C PRO A 29 -12.07 -8.90 -9.77
N GLY A 30 -11.04 -8.37 -10.44
CA GLY A 30 -11.03 -6.96 -10.89
C GLY A 30 -10.63 -5.94 -9.81
N THR A 31 -10.19 -6.40 -8.62
CA THR A 31 -9.63 -5.53 -7.58
C THR A 31 -8.13 -5.29 -7.82
N THR A 32 -7.70 -4.04 -7.81
CA THR A 32 -6.28 -3.64 -7.81
C THR A 32 -5.76 -3.56 -6.37
N TYR A 33 -4.65 -4.23 -6.08
CA TYR A 33 -3.95 -4.11 -4.80
C TYR A 33 -2.97 -2.95 -4.86
N VAL A 34 -3.05 -2.03 -3.91
CA VAL A 34 -2.12 -0.91 -3.79
C VAL A 34 -1.34 -1.07 -2.48
N LEU A 35 -0.07 -1.44 -2.60
CA LEU A 35 0.83 -1.58 -1.48
C LEU A 35 1.55 -0.25 -1.23
N VAL A 36 1.39 0.33 -0.05
CA VAL A 36 1.94 1.67 0.26
C VAL A 36 2.97 1.60 1.38
N GLU A 37 4.16 2.12 1.11
CA GLU A 37 5.12 2.45 2.14
C GLU A 37 4.80 3.82 2.73
N HIS A 38 4.33 3.85 3.98
CA HIS A 38 3.96 5.11 4.62
C HIS A 38 5.18 5.84 5.22
N ASP A 39 5.26 7.17 5.02
CA ASP A 39 6.33 8.03 5.55
C ASP A 39 6.50 7.96 7.07
N LEU A 40 5.44 7.62 7.80
CA LEU A 40 5.46 7.36 9.25
C LEU A 40 6.57 6.38 9.62
N LEU A 41 6.72 5.31 8.83
CA LEU A 41 7.70 4.26 9.11
C LEU A 41 9.11 4.69 8.72
N PHE A 42 9.29 5.44 7.63
CA PHE A 42 10.61 5.68 7.06
C PHE A 42 11.21 7.06 7.36
N ARG A 43 10.39 8.03 7.77
CA ARG A 43 10.79 9.45 7.81
C ARG A 43 10.33 10.21 9.03
N GLN A 44 9.15 9.87 9.57
CA GLN A 44 8.61 10.59 10.72
C GLN A 44 9.22 10.12 12.05
N TYR A 45 9.61 8.84 12.14
CA TYR A 45 10.17 8.25 13.35
C TYR A 45 11.50 7.55 13.09
N ARG A 46 12.38 7.54 14.10
CA ARG A 46 13.70 6.88 14.06
C ARG A 46 13.56 5.39 14.35
N PHE A 47 12.92 4.64 13.46
CA PHE A 47 12.87 3.19 13.57
C PHE A 47 14.25 2.56 13.30
N HIS A 48 14.50 1.40 13.91
CA HIS A 48 15.74 0.64 13.70
C HIS A 48 15.88 0.21 12.23
N THR A 49 17.08 0.33 11.66
CA THR A 49 17.33 0.04 10.24
C THR A 49 16.89 -1.36 9.82
N GLN A 50 17.12 -2.37 10.67
CA GLN A 50 16.68 -3.75 10.38
C GLN A 50 15.16 -3.85 10.23
N LYS A 51 14.38 -3.10 11.02
CA LYS A 51 12.92 -3.06 10.92
C LYS A 51 12.49 -2.48 9.56
N LEU A 52 13.15 -1.42 9.11
CA LEU A 52 12.87 -0.78 7.82
C LEU A 52 13.19 -1.71 6.64
N VAL A 53 14.34 -2.36 6.69
CA VAL A 53 14.76 -3.37 5.69
C VAL A 53 13.74 -4.51 5.64
N LEU A 54 13.36 -5.04 6.81
CA LEU A 54 12.38 -6.13 6.90
C LEU A 54 11.03 -5.75 6.30
N HIS A 55 10.49 -4.57 6.62
CA HIS A 55 9.20 -4.13 6.07
C HIS A 55 9.24 -3.98 4.55
N ARG A 56 10.28 -3.33 3.99
CA ARG A 56 10.42 -3.17 2.53
C ARG A 56 10.60 -4.51 1.82
N ALA A 57 11.45 -5.39 2.36
CA ALA A 57 11.66 -6.73 1.80
C ALA A 57 10.37 -7.56 1.82
N SER A 58 9.62 -7.50 2.93
CA SER A 58 8.36 -8.22 3.10
C SER A 58 7.29 -7.72 2.12
N MET A 59 7.14 -6.40 1.98
CA MET A 59 6.22 -5.78 1.01
C MET A 59 6.53 -6.20 -0.43
N ARG A 60 7.81 -6.17 -0.84
CA ARG A 60 8.24 -6.59 -2.18
C ARG A 60 7.96 -8.08 -2.44
N ARG A 61 8.25 -8.94 -1.47
CA ARG A 61 7.93 -10.38 -1.54
C ARG A 61 6.42 -10.61 -1.68
N PHE A 62 5.61 -9.88 -0.92
CA PHE A 62 4.16 -10.00 -0.97
C PHE A 62 3.58 -9.53 -2.31
N ALA A 63 4.06 -8.40 -2.84
CA ALA A 63 3.70 -7.95 -4.19
C ALA A 63 4.03 -9.00 -5.26
N GLY A 64 5.19 -9.65 -5.17
CA GLY A 64 5.57 -10.74 -6.06
C GLY A 64 4.60 -11.92 -6.00
N ARG A 65 4.16 -12.31 -4.80
CA ARG A 65 3.16 -13.39 -4.61
C ARG A 65 1.81 -13.03 -5.22
N LEU A 66 1.32 -11.81 -5.00
CA LEU A 66 0.07 -11.34 -5.59
C LEU A 66 0.11 -11.36 -7.12
N ARG A 67 1.20 -10.87 -7.72
CA ARG A 67 1.39 -10.90 -9.18
C ARG A 67 1.46 -12.32 -9.73
N ALA A 68 2.18 -13.21 -9.04
CA ALA A 68 2.26 -14.63 -9.43
C ALA A 68 0.89 -15.33 -9.33
N ALA A 69 -0.01 -14.86 -8.47
CA ALA A 69 -1.40 -15.31 -8.38
C ALA A 69 -2.35 -14.61 -9.38
N GLY A 70 -1.83 -13.83 -10.34
CA GLY A 70 -2.62 -13.17 -11.38
C GLY A 70 -3.38 -11.92 -10.91
N ARG A 71 -3.04 -11.35 -9.75
CA ARG A 71 -3.67 -10.13 -9.24
C ARG A 71 -3.01 -8.87 -9.84
N ASP A 72 -3.78 -7.80 -9.98
CA ASP A 72 -3.27 -6.47 -10.35
C ASP A 72 -2.66 -5.79 -9.11
N VAL A 73 -1.44 -5.26 -9.23
CA VAL A 73 -0.65 -4.81 -8.08
C VAL A 73 0.18 -3.57 -8.38
N GLU A 74 -0.16 -2.46 -7.72
CA GLU A 74 0.62 -1.23 -7.66
C GLU A 74 1.41 -1.15 -6.36
N VAL A 75 2.65 -0.64 -6.42
CA VAL A 75 3.49 -0.41 -5.25
C VAL A 75 3.90 1.05 -5.21
N VAL A 76 3.53 1.74 -4.14
CA VAL A 76 3.92 3.12 -3.87
C VAL A 76 4.97 3.11 -2.78
N GLU A 77 6.24 3.18 -3.20
CA GLU A 77 7.37 3.29 -2.27
C GLU A 77 7.52 4.73 -1.75
N THR A 78 8.00 4.88 -0.52
CA THR A 78 8.36 6.20 -0.01
C THR A 78 9.61 6.71 -0.74
N SER A 79 9.58 7.96 -1.23
CA SER A 79 10.70 8.57 -1.99
C SER A 79 10.89 10.04 -1.62
N ALA A 80 12.14 10.52 -1.60
CA ALA A 80 12.52 11.82 -1.02
C ALA A 80 11.69 12.99 -1.58
N GLY A 81 11.23 12.88 -2.83
CA GLY A 81 10.39 13.87 -3.49
C GLY A 81 8.89 13.85 -3.14
N HIS A 82 8.36 12.81 -2.48
CA HIS A 82 6.93 12.62 -2.23
C HIS A 82 6.50 12.76 -0.76
N THR A 83 7.32 13.45 0.05
CA THR A 83 7.07 13.55 1.49
C THR A 83 5.89 14.45 1.83
N ARG A 84 4.86 13.91 2.49
CA ARG A 84 3.91 14.78 3.22
C ARG A 84 4.58 15.13 4.55
N ARG A 85 5.13 16.36 4.65
CA ARG A 85 5.51 16.93 5.96
C ARG A 85 4.30 16.78 6.89
N ALA A 86 4.44 16.04 7.98
CA ALA A 86 3.49 16.13 9.08
C ALA A 86 3.41 17.62 9.48
N LYS A 87 2.21 18.21 9.42
CA LYS A 87 2.04 19.61 9.80
C LYS A 87 2.43 19.79 11.29
N PRO A 88 3.10 20.89 11.68
CA PRO A 88 3.82 21.00 12.95
C PRO A 88 2.96 21.23 14.20
N TRP A 89 1.62 21.12 14.13
CA TRP A 89 0.73 21.65 15.18
C TRP A 89 0.48 20.70 16.36
N LEU A 90 1.51 19.96 16.77
CA LEU A 90 1.56 19.30 18.08
C LEU A 90 2.86 19.75 18.75
N VAL A 91 2.82 20.96 19.28
CA VAL A 91 3.61 21.44 20.43
C VAL A 91 2.62 21.74 21.54
#